data_AF-A0A970ZUJ1-F1
#
_entry.id   AF-A0A970ZUJ1-F1
#
_cell.length_a   1.000
_cell.length_b   1.000
_cell.length_c   1.000
_cell.angle_alpha   90.00
_cell.angle_beta   90.00
_cell.angle_gamma   90.00
#
_symmetry.space_group_name_H-M   'P 1'
#
loop_
_entity.id
_entity.type
_entity.pdbx_description
1 polymer ?
#
loop_
_entity_poly.entity_id
_entity_poly.type
_entity_poly.pdbx_seq_one_letter_code
_entity_poly.pdbx_strand_id
1 'polypeptide(L)'
;MSPVVTLPAAPGSYVLILTLASTQTLPVGRLGNVPFQDGHYLYVGSALGGLRRRVGRHLRGARRLHWHIDYLLLHAVLLEIWYLESPTPLECLWAHALAAQPGLVHWGRRFGSSDCRCPTHLFRSVERPLPSILGDRYQGLVCLPVVDGCGRGARGQEPVWP
;
A
#
# COMPACT_ATOMS: atom_id res chain seq x y z
N MET A 1 12.77 21.36 -7.53
CA MET A 1 12.16 20.24 -8.29
C MET A 1 12.10 19.05 -7.35
N SER A 2 10.91 18.64 -6.92
CA SER A 2 10.78 17.42 -6.10
C SER A 2 11.19 16.20 -6.92
N PRO A 3 11.96 15.24 -6.38
CA PRO A 3 12.37 14.06 -7.12
C PRO A 3 11.13 13.30 -7.60
N VAL A 4 11.03 13.09 -8.91
CA VAL A 4 10.04 12.20 -9.49
C VAL A 4 10.38 10.79 -9.04
N VAL A 5 9.48 10.14 -8.31
CA VAL A 5 9.63 8.73 -7.91
C VAL A 5 9.78 7.89 -9.18
N THR A 6 11.01 7.44 -9.45
CA THR A 6 11.31 6.61 -10.63
C THR A 6 11.23 5.14 -10.22
N LEU A 7 10.19 4.46 -10.71
CA LEU A 7 9.98 3.03 -10.47
C LEU A 7 10.43 2.21 -11.69
N PRO A 8 10.96 0.99 -11.49
CA PRO A 8 11.40 0.14 -12.58
C PRO A 8 10.22 -0.41 -13.39
N ALA A 9 10.46 -0.65 -14.68
CA ALA A 9 9.48 -1.31 -15.56
C ALA A 9 9.31 -2.80 -15.23
N ALA A 10 10.28 -3.39 -14.54
CA ALA A 10 10.37 -4.80 -14.23
C ALA A 10 9.24 -5.28 -13.32
N PRO A 11 8.90 -6.59 -13.38
CA PRO A 11 7.99 -7.20 -12.44
C PRO A 11 8.57 -7.17 -11.02
N GLY A 12 7.70 -7.24 -10.01
CA GLY A 12 8.15 -7.29 -8.63
C GLY A 12 7.01 -7.36 -7.63
N SER A 13 7.35 -7.24 -6.35
CA SER A 13 6.39 -7.10 -5.24
C SER A 13 6.67 -5.83 -4.46
N TYR A 14 5.64 -5.26 -3.86
CA TYR A 14 5.71 -3.99 -3.15
C TYR A 14 4.88 -4.00 -1.87
N VAL A 15 5.27 -3.12 -0.94
CA VAL A 15 4.49 -2.73 0.22
C VAL A 15 4.22 -1.23 0.12
N LEU A 16 2.95 -0.84 0.27
CA LEU A 16 2.57 0.56 0.46
C LEU A 16 2.46 0.83 1.95
N ILE A 17 3.15 1.89 2.41
CA ILE A 17 3.08 2.36 3.79
C ILE A 17 2.19 3.59 3.82
N LEU A 18 1.03 3.47 4.47
CA LEU A 18 0.04 4.54 4.54
C LEU A 18 -0.18 5.00 5.97
N THR A 19 -0.70 6.22 6.14
CA THR A 19 -1.25 6.69 7.41
C THR A 19 -2.68 7.18 7.23
N LEU A 20 -3.54 6.80 8.16
CA LEU A 20 -4.92 7.24 8.25
C LEU A 20 -5.07 8.11 9.50
N ALA A 21 -5.41 9.38 9.30
CA ALA A 21 -5.47 10.36 10.40
C ALA A 21 -6.69 10.17 11.33
N SER A 22 -7.77 9.56 10.84
CA SER A 22 -9.01 9.40 11.60
C SER A 22 -9.69 8.07 11.30
N THR A 23 -10.17 7.41 12.36
CA THR A 23 -11.01 6.22 12.29
C THR A 23 -12.25 6.49 11.43
N GLN A 24 -12.54 5.63 10.46
CA GLN A 24 -13.68 5.75 9.55
C GLN A 24 -14.05 4.41 8.90
N THR A 25 -15.27 4.31 8.38
CA THR A 25 -15.75 3.13 7.64
C THR A 25 -15.77 3.43 6.15
N LEU A 26 -15.15 2.56 5.34
CA LEU A 26 -15.04 2.74 3.90
C LEU A 26 -15.84 1.67 3.13
N PRO A 27 -16.53 2.02 2.02
CA PRO A 27 -17.23 1.07 1.17
C PRO A 27 -16.27 0.39 0.18
N VAL A 28 -15.56 -0.66 0.61
CA VAL A 28 -14.49 -1.33 -0.14
C VAL A 28 -15.06 -2.38 -1.11
N GLY A 29 -15.59 -1.92 -2.25
CA GLY A 29 -16.02 -2.79 -3.35
C GLY A 29 -16.87 -3.98 -2.89
N ARG A 30 -16.48 -5.21 -3.23
CA ARG A 30 -17.20 -6.43 -2.85
C ARG A 30 -17.08 -6.80 -1.37
N LEU A 31 -16.16 -6.19 -0.61
CA LEU A 31 -16.07 -6.38 0.83
C LEU A 31 -17.11 -5.56 1.59
N GLY A 32 -17.82 -4.66 0.92
CA GLY A 32 -18.82 -3.79 1.56
C GLY A 32 -18.16 -2.79 2.51
N ASN A 33 -18.84 -2.47 3.61
CA ASN A 33 -18.36 -1.50 4.59
C ASN A 33 -17.29 -2.14 5.50
N VAL A 34 -16.07 -1.64 5.42
CA VAL A 34 -14.93 -2.08 6.23
C VAL A 34 -14.55 -0.96 7.20
N PRO A 35 -14.57 -1.18 8.52
CA PRO A 35 -14.08 -0.20 9.48
C PRO A 35 -12.55 -0.10 9.40
N PHE A 36 -12.01 1.10 9.49
CA PHE A 36 -10.58 1.39 9.58
C PHE A 36 -10.33 2.25 10.80
N GLN A 37 -9.38 1.84 11.65
CA GLN A 37 -8.88 2.68 12.73
C GLN A 37 -7.83 3.68 12.21
N ASP A 38 -7.65 4.81 12.87
CA ASP A 38 -6.48 5.67 12.64
C ASP A 38 -5.18 4.90 12.89
N GLY A 39 -4.06 5.38 12.34
CA GLY A 39 -2.75 4.75 12.47
C GLY A 39 -2.10 4.43 11.13
N HIS A 40 -1.15 3.49 11.14
CA HIS A 40 -0.36 3.14 9.97
C HIS A 40 -0.83 1.83 9.36
N TYR A 41 -0.75 1.75 8.03
CA TYR A 41 -1.16 0.57 7.27
C TYR A 41 -0.04 0.11 6.34
N LEU A 42 0.14 -1.21 6.28
CA LEU A 42 1.02 -1.87 5.32
C LEU A 42 0.15 -2.69 4.37
N TYR A 43 0.18 -2.37 3.10
CA TYR A 43 -0.51 -3.14 2.06
C TYR A 43 0.50 -3.84 1.16
N VAL A 44 0.41 -5.16 1.08
CA VAL A 44 1.28 -5.99 0.24
C VAL A 44 0.61 -6.28 -1.10
N GLY A 45 1.35 -6.13 -2.19
CA GLY A 45 0.89 -6.55 -3.51
C GLY A 45 2.02 -6.89 -4.48
N SER A 46 1.69 -7.65 -5.51
CA SER A 46 2.58 -7.97 -6.63
C SER A 46 2.33 -7.04 -7.82
N ALA A 47 3.29 -6.91 -8.73
CA ALA A 47 3.23 -6.11 -9.94
C ALA A 47 3.89 -6.86 -11.11
N LEU A 48 3.38 -8.05 -11.45
CA LEU A 48 3.95 -8.90 -12.53
C LEU A 48 3.92 -8.24 -13.92
N GLY A 49 3.03 -7.26 -14.15
CA GLY A 49 3.01 -6.44 -15.35
C GLY A 49 3.88 -5.16 -15.26
N GLY A 50 4.76 -5.07 -14.26
CA GLY A 50 5.69 -3.97 -14.03
C GLY A 50 5.36 -3.09 -12.81
N LEU A 51 6.35 -2.86 -11.95
CA LEU A 51 6.24 -2.01 -10.75
C LEU A 51 5.84 -0.56 -11.10
N ARG A 52 6.49 0.05 -12.09
CA ARG A 52 6.15 1.39 -12.61
C ARG A 52 4.69 1.53 -13.00
N ARG A 53 4.13 0.50 -13.64
CA ARG A 53 2.74 0.53 -14.09
C ARG A 53 1.78 0.43 -12.91
N ARG A 54 1.95 -0.57 -12.03
CA ARG A 54 1.01 -0.84 -10.95
C ARG A 54 1.13 0.17 -9.80
N VAL A 55 2.33 0.39 -9.27
CA VAL A 55 2.55 1.36 -8.19
C VAL A 55 2.34 2.79 -8.70
N GLY A 56 2.74 3.09 -9.94
CA GLY A 56 2.46 4.39 -10.55
C GLY A 56 0.96 4.70 -10.68
N ARG A 57 0.09 3.67 -10.86
CA ARG A 57 -1.37 3.87 -10.82
C ARG A 57 -1.84 4.28 -9.43
N HIS A 58 -1.31 3.67 -8.37
CA HIS A 58 -1.63 4.04 -6.99
C HIS A 58 -1.21 5.47 -6.69
N LEU A 59 0.01 5.85 -7.09
CA LEU A 59 0.56 7.20 -6.90
C LEU A 59 -0.27 8.29 -7.60
N ARG A 60 -0.71 8.05 -8.85
CA ARG A 60 -1.52 9.05 -9.59
C ARG A 60 -2.96 9.16 -9.08
N GLY A 61 -3.39 8.23 -8.24
CA GLY A 61 -4.80 8.03 -7.91
C GLY A 61 -5.53 7.32 -9.04
N ALA A 62 -6.40 6.38 -8.66
CA ALA A 62 -7.17 5.61 -9.63
C ALA A 62 -8.45 6.37 -10.05
N ARG A 63 -8.62 6.62 -11.35
CA ARG A 63 -9.90 7.14 -11.91
C ARG A 63 -11.08 6.17 -11.70
N ARG A 64 -10.78 4.89 -11.55
CA ARG A 64 -11.74 3.81 -11.23
C ARG A 64 -11.12 2.93 -10.16
N LEU A 65 -11.82 2.78 -9.04
CA LEU A 65 -11.42 1.91 -7.95
C LEU A 65 -11.59 0.46 -8.40
N HIS A 66 -10.48 -0.29 -8.40
CA HIS A 66 -10.43 -1.66 -8.91
C HIS A 66 -9.88 -2.61 -7.85
N TRP A 67 -8.82 -2.21 -7.14
CA TRP A 67 -8.26 -2.98 -6.03
C TRP A 67 -8.76 -2.44 -4.70
N HIS A 68 -8.88 -3.29 -3.68
CA HIS A 68 -9.34 -2.88 -2.36
C HIS A 68 -8.51 -1.72 -1.78
N ILE A 69 -7.19 -1.71 -2.03
CA ILE A 69 -6.30 -0.63 -1.58
C ILE A 69 -6.64 0.73 -2.19
N ASP A 70 -7.24 0.78 -3.39
CA ASP A 70 -7.62 2.03 -4.03
C ASP A 70 -8.61 2.82 -3.16
N TYR A 71 -9.49 2.12 -2.43
CA TYR A 71 -10.46 2.74 -1.54
C TYR A 71 -9.78 3.39 -0.34
N LEU A 72 -8.81 2.71 0.27
CA LEU A 72 -8.06 3.28 1.40
C LEU A 72 -7.17 4.45 0.96
N LEU A 73 -6.56 4.36 -0.23
CA LEU A 73 -5.73 5.43 -0.82
C LEU A 73 -6.48 6.75 -1.06
N LEU A 74 -7.82 6.74 -1.11
CA LEU A 74 -8.61 7.98 -1.17
C LEU A 74 -8.65 8.74 0.16
N HIS A 75 -8.40 8.06 1.28
CA HIS A 75 -8.59 8.58 2.63
C HIS A 75 -7.29 8.57 3.46
N ALA A 76 -6.28 7.84 3.03
CA ALA A 76 -4.98 7.71 3.67
C ALA A 76 -3.87 8.40 2.87
N VAL A 77 -2.86 8.92 3.56
CA VAL A 77 -1.66 9.47 2.94
C VAL A 77 -0.66 8.33 2.71
N LEU A 78 -0.18 8.18 1.49
CA LEU A 78 0.90 7.24 1.15
C LEU A 78 2.25 7.87 1.54
N LEU A 79 2.94 7.27 2.49
CA LEU A 79 4.21 7.77 3.05
C LEU A 79 5.42 7.20 2.31
N GLU A 80 5.40 5.89 2.05
CA GLU A 80 6.53 5.18 1.45
C GLU A 80 6.05 4.03 0.56
N ILE A 81 6.92 3.66 -0.38
CA ILE A 81 6.82 2.45 -1.17
C ILE A 81 8.07 1.63 -0.93
N TRP A 82 7.89 0.39 -0.47
CA TRP A 82 8.97 -0.59 -0.45
C TRP A 82 8.76 -1.56 -1.59
N TYR A 83 9.80 -1.92 -2.33
CA TYR A 83 9.67 -2.90 -3.41
C TYR A 83 10.93 -3.71 -3.64
N LEU A 84 10.72 -4.85 -4.28
CA LEU A 84 11.78 -5.70 -4.80
C LEU A 84 11.40 -6.16 -6.20
N GLU A 85 12.33 -6.02 -7.14
CA GLU A 85 12.19 -6.58 -8.49
C GLU A 85 12.27 -8.11 -8.41
N SER A 86 11.30 -8.79 -9.03
CA SER A 86 11.21 -10.24 -9.04
C SER A 86 10.30 -10.70 -10.17
N PRO A 87 10.69 -11.73 -10.95
CA PRO A 87 9.81 -12.32 -11.95
C PRO A 87 8.64 -13.10 -11.34
N THR A 88 8.72 -13.47 -10.05
CA THR A 88 7.69 -14.21 -9.33
C THR A 88 7.06 -13.35 -8.22
N PRO A 89 5.77 -13.56 -7.89
CA PRO A 89 5.10 -12.80 -6.84
C PRO A 89 5.57 -13.27 -5.45
N LEU A 90 5.98 -12.31 -4.63
CA LEU A 90 6.39 -12.52 -3.24
C LEU A 90 5.32 -12.08 -2.23
N GLU A 91 4.18 -11.58 -2.70
CA GLU A 91 3.15 -10.96 -1.86
C GLU A 91 2.66 -11.87 -0.73
N CYS A 92 2.39 -13.15 -1.01
CA CYS A 92 1.98 -14.10 0.02
C CYS A 92 3.10 -14.33 1.03
N LEU A 93 4.35 -14.48 0.57
CA LEU A 93 5.51 -14.69 1.44
C LEU A 93 5.75 -13.48 2.36
N TRP A 94 5.53 -12.27 1.84
CA TRP A 94 5.64 -11.02 2.59
C TRP A 94 4.48 -10.88 3.58
N ALA A 95 3.25 -11.18 3.17
CA ALA A 95 2.09 -11.18 4.07
C ALA A 95 2.28 -12.14 5.26
N HIS A 96 2.76 -13.36 5.03
CA HIS A 96 3.07 -14.30 6.12
C HIS A 96 4.16 -13.78 7.06
N ALA A 97 5.17 -13.11 6.52
CA ALA A 97 6.23 -12.56 7.34
C ALA A 97 5.76 -11.39 8.20
N LEU A 98 4.98 -10.47 7.64
CA LEU A 98 4.38 -9.36 8.38
C LEU A 98 3.40 -9.87 9.45
N ALA A 99 2.64 -10.92 9.15
CA ALA A 99 1.75 -11.57 10.12
C ALA A 99 2.46 -12.10 11.38
N ALA A 100 3.76 -12.41 11.28
CA ALA A 100 4.57 -12.89 12.39
C ALA A 100 5.25 -11.77 13.20
N GLN A 101 5.11 -10.50 12.79
CA GLN A 101 5.79 -9.39 13.42
C GLN A 101 5.00 -8.85 14.63
N PRO A 102 5.65 -8.61 15.78
CA PRO A 102 5.02 -7.94 16.91
C PRO A 102 4.47 -6.56 16.51
N GLY A 103 3.30 -6.20 17.03
CA GLY A 103 2.69 -4.90 16.78
C GLY A 103 1.96 -4.75 15.44
N LEU A 104 2.00 -5.76 14.56
CA LEU A 104 1.18 -5.80 13.36
C LEU A 104 -0.11 -6.60 13.58
N VAL A 105 -1.24 -6.01 13.15
CA VAL A 105 -2.56 -6.65 13.21
C VAL A 105 -3.08 -6.84 11.80
N HIS A 106 -3.52 -8.06 11.46
CA HIS A 106 -4.25 -8.32 10.22
C HIS A 106 -5.49 -7.42 10.14
N TRP A 107 -5.65 -6.67 9.05
CA TRP A 107 -6.77 -5.77 8.86
C TRP A 107 -7.61 -6.14 7.64
N GLY A 108 -8.94 -6.13 7.80
CA GLY A 108 -9.89 -6.40 6.72
C GLY A 108 -9.84 -7.83 6.18
N ARG A 109 -10.83 -8.66 6.50
CA ARG A 109 -10.91 -10.03 5.98
C ARG A 109 -10.92 -10.03 4.45
N ARG A 110 -10.04 -10.82 3.84
CA ARG A 110 -9.85 -10.97 2.38
C ARG A 110 -9.45 -9.66 1.67
N PHE A 111 -8.90 -8.69 2.38
CA PHE A 111 -8.45 -7.44 1.78
C PHE A 111 -7.18 -7.65 0.96
N GLY A 112 -7.26 -7.50 -0.37
CA GLY A 112 -6.11 -7.65 -1.26
C GLY A 112 -5.66 -9.09 -1.50
N SER A 113 -6.38 -10.08 -0.97
CA SER A 113 -6.02 -11.50 -1.05
C SER A 113 -7.11 -12.33 -1.77
N SER A 114 -7.80 -11.73 -2.75
CA SER A 114 -8.95 -12.37 -3.41
C SER A 114 -8.57 -13.59 -4.24
N ASP A 115 -7.36 -13.63 -4.77
CA ASP A 115 -6.78 -14.67 -5.62
C ASP A 115 -5.88 -15.66 -4.87
N CYS A 116 -5.72 -15.50 -3.55
CA CYS A 116 -4.95 -16.42 -2.72
C CYS A 116 -5.73 -16.87 -1.47
N ARG A 117 -5.05 -17.60 -0.56
CA ARG A 117 -5.64 -18.10 0.69
C ARG A 117 -5.25 -17.26 1.92
N CYS A 118 -4.46 -16.21 1.76
CA CYS A 118 -4.07 -15.34 2.87
C CYS A 118 -5.32 -14.72 3.52
N PRO A 119 -5.36 -14.61 4.86
CA PRO A 119 -6.46 -13.94 5.57
C PRO A 119 -6.68 -12.51 5.08
N THR A 120 -5.58 -11.80 4.80
CA THR A 120 -5.53 -10.45 4.24
C THR A 120 -4.10 -10.16 3.77
N HIS A 121 -3.94 -9.16 2.90
CA HIS A 121 -2.65 -8.54 2.55
C HIS A 121 -2.52 -7.13 3.15
N LEU A 122 -3.42 -6.73 4.05
CA LEU A 122 -3.41 -5.45 4.74
C LEU A 122 -3.16 -5.66 6.23
N PHE A 123 -2.24 -4.88 6.79
CA PHE A 123 -1.86 -4.90 8.20
C PHE A 123 -1.93 -3.49 8.77
N ARG A 124 -2.27 -3.38 10.06
CA ARG A 124 -2.28 -2.12 10.81
C ARG A 124 -1.21 -2.14 11.90
N SER A 125 -0.57 -1.02 12.13
CA SER A 125 0.25 -0.72 13.31
C SER A 125 -0.11 0.65 13.91
N VAL A 126 0.19 0.82 15.20
CA VAL A 126 0.09 2.13 15.86
C VAL A 126 1.28 3.01 15.49
N GLU A 127 2.49 2.43 15.46
CA GLU A 127 3.72 3.12 15.08
C GLU A 127 4.00 2.98 13.58
N ARG A 128 4.77 3.92 13.02
CA ARG A 128 5.21 3.84 11.63
C ARG A 128 6.15 2.65 11.46
N PRO A 129 5.84 1.70 10.58
CA PRO A 129 6.70 0.54 10.36
C PRO A 129 8.00 0.95 9.68
N LEU A 130 9.10 0.33 10.07
CA LEU A 130 10.41 0.49 9.43
C LEU A 130 10.69 -0.68 8.47
N PRO A 131 11.49 -0.49 7.40
CA PRO A 131 11.79 -1.55 6.44
C PRO A 131 12.34 -2.84 7.05
N SER A 132 13.03 -2.74 8.20
CA SER A 132 13.56 -3.88 8.96
C SER A 132 12.49 -4.89 9.39
N ILE A 133 11.20 -4.52 9.37
CA ILE A 133 10.07 -5.41 9.68
C ILE A 133 9.93 -6.57 8.68
N LEU A 134 10.43 -6.42 7.45
CA LEU A 134 10.51 -7.51 6.48
C LEU A 134 11.77 -8.36 6.66
N GLY A 135 12.70 -7.92 7.52
CA GLY A 135 13.99 -8.52 7.83
C GLY A 135 15.05 -8.34 6.74
N ASP A 136 16.31 -8.64 7.07
CA ASP A 136 17.45 -8.62 6.12
C ASP A 136 17.38 -9.72 5.05
N ARG A 137 16.38 -10.59 5.15
CA ARG A 137 16.11 -11.72 4.24
C ARG A 137 15.83 -11.30 2.79
N TYR A 138 15.50 -10.04 2.55
CA TYR A 138 15.31 -9.50 1.20
C TYR A 138 16.39 -8.48 0.88
N GLN A 139 17.58 -8.99 0.57
CA GLN A 139 18.65 -8.18 0.01
C GLN A 139 18.15 -7.44 -1.24
N GLY A 140 18.42 -6.15 -1.31
CA GLY A 140 17.97 -5.30 -2.43
C GLY A 140 16.56 -4.72 -2.29
N LEU A 141 15.93 -4.81 -1.10
CA LEU A 141 14.68 -4.08 -0.84
C LEU A 141 14.92 -2.57 -1.00
N VAL A 142 14.24 -1.96 -1.96
CA VAL A 142 14.31 -0.52 -2.19
C VAL A 142 13.18 0.15 -1.42
N CYS A 143 13.51 1.21 -0.67
CA CYS A 143 12.55 2.00 0.09
C CYS A 143 12.51 3.42 -0.44
N LEU A 144 11.38 3.82 -1.03
CA LEU A 144 11.20 5.13 -1.62
C LEU A 144 10.22 5.96 -0.77
N PRO A 145 10.68 7.07 -0.14
CA PRO A 145 9.77 8.02 0.46
C PRO A 145 8.95 8.71 -0.64
N VAL A 146 7.65 8.86 -0.38
CA VAL A 146 6.76 9.66 -1.22
C VAL A 146 6.79 11.07 -0.65
N VAL A 147 7.58 11.94 -1.26
CA VAL A 147 7.60 13.37 -0.91
C VAL A 147 6.33 14.02 -1.45
N ASP A 148 5.59 14.69 -0.56
CA ASP A 148 4.33 15.34 -0.89
C ASP A 148 4.47 16.28 -2.10
N GLY A 149 3.81 15.91 -3.19
CA GLY A 149 3.30 16.85 -4.18
C GLY A 149 1.79 16.94 -3.98
N CYS A 150 1.36 17.78 -3.05
CA CYS A 150 -0.04 18.04 -2.71
C CYS A 150 -0.72 16.94 -1.88
N GLY A 151 -0.73 17.15 -0.55
CA GLY A 151 -1.51 16.36 0.38
C GLY A 151 -2.99 16.39 0.01
N ARG A 152 -3.58 15.21 -0.24
CA ARG A 152 -5.03 15.03 -0.14
C ARG A 152 -5.41 14.84 1.32
N GLY A 153 -5.22 15.90 2.09
CA GLY A 153 -5.81 16.10 3.40
C GLY A 153 -6.96 17.10 3.26
N ALA A 154 -8.14 16.69 3.73
CA ALA A 154 -9.37 17.48 3.81
C ALA A 154 -10.13 17.78 2.51
N ARG A 155 -11.45 17.60 2.60
CA ARG A 155 -12.47 17.84 1.58
C ARG A 155 -12.44 19.29 1.09
N GLY A 156 -12.62 19.47 -0.21
CA GLY A 156 -13.05 20.74 -0.82
C GLY A 156 -11.95 21.56 -1.47
N GLN A 157 -11.50 21.14 -2.66
CA GLN A 157 -11.18 21.99 -3.81
C GLN A 157 -10.65 21.10 -4.95
N GLU A 158 -11.21 21.27 -6.16
CA GLU A 158 -10.75 20.58 -7.36
C GLU A 158 -9.34 21.07 -7.74
N PRO A 159 -8.41 20.16 -8.07
CA PRO A 159 -7.10 20.58 -8.56
C PRO A 159 -7.23 21.09 -9.99
N VAL A 160 -6.89 22.37 -10.20
CA VAL A 160 -6.62 22.93 -11.53
C VAL A 160 -5.23 22.44 -11.97
N TRP A 161 -5.17 21.76 -13.11
CA TRP A 161 -3.92 21.34 -13.75
C TRP A 161 -3.63 22.29 -14.94
N PRO A 162 -2.37 22.71 -15.16
CA PRO A 162 -1.99 23.50 -16.33
C PRO A 162 -2.15 22.74 -17.66
#